data_AF-V5GTM9-F1
#
_entry.id   AF-V5GTM9-F1
#
_cell.length_a   1.000
_cell.length_b   1.000
_cell.length_c   1.000
_cell.angle_alpha   90.00
_cell.angle_beta   90.00
_cell.angle_gamma   90.00
#
_symmetry.space_group_name_H-M   'P 1'
#
loop_
_entity.id
_entity.type
_entity.pdbx_description
1 polymer ?
#
loop_
_entity_poly.entity_id
_entity_poly.type
_entity_poly.pdbx_seq_one_letter_code
_entity_poly.pdbx_strand_id
1 'polypeptide(L)'
;TTDGIRLADRHCKTLQRRDMEEQIVEGVSKSVARRWRREWEMSEWQRQWEGGTTGRWLFGLWNRVNKEGVDASFELTQVATGHGDFRAYLRRFRLGGDGGERCECGAEAETVEHVVLRCLLPGRTRAREDLERVLGHYPPRL
;
A
#
# COMPACT_ATOMS: atom_id res chain seq x y z
N THR A 1 -2.45 -8.32 -14.04
CA THR A 1 -3.86 -8.73 -14.24
C THR A 1 -4.32 -9.48 -13.00
N THR A 2 -5.63 -9.48 -12.70
CA THR A 2 -6.22 -10.19 -11.56
C THR A 2 -5.83 -11.67 -11.52
N ASP A 3 -5.58 -12.28 -12.68
CA ASP A 3 -5.17 -13.67 -12.79
C ASP A 3 -3.73 -13.94 -12.34
N GLY A 4 -2.82 -12.97 -12.51
CA GLY A 4 -1.46 -13.06 -11.97
C GLY A 4 -1.44 -13.05 -10.44
N ILE A 5 -2.32 -12.25 -9.82
CA ILE A 5 -2.47 -12.20 -8.35
C ILE A 5 -3.04 -13.52 -7.83
N ARG A 6 -4.08 -14.04 -8.49
CA ARG A 6 -4.69 -15.34 -8.13
C ARG A 6 -3.72 -16.51 -8.29
N LEU A 7 -2.85 -16.48 -9.31
CA LEU A 7 -1.85 -17.50 -9.53
C LEU A 7 -0.76 -17.46 -8.45
N ALA A 8 -0.26 -16.27 -8.10
CA ALA A 8 0.69 -16.09 -7.01
C ALA A 8 0.12 -16.55 -5.66
N ASP A 9 -1.14 -16.20 -5.36
CA ASP A 9 -1.85 -16.64 -4.15
C ASP A 9 -1.99 -18.18 -4.08
N ARG A 10 -2.34 -18.82 -5.21
CA ARG A 10 -2.44 -20.28 -5.30
C ARG A 10 -1.09 -20.99 -5.11
N HIS A 11 -0.01 -20.43 -5.67
CA HIS A 11 1.34 -20.96 -5.49
C HIS A 11 1.81 -20.83 -4.04
N CYS A 12 1.60 -19.67 -3.43
CA CYS A 12 1.94 -19.44 -2.02
C CYS A 12 1.21 -20.44 -1.11
N LYS A 13 -0.10 -20.61 -1.30
CA LYS A 13 -0.92 -21.59 -0.55
C LYS A 13 -0.46 -23.03 -0.74
N THR A 14 0.05 -23.38 -1.93
CA THR A 14 0.51 -24.75 -2.23
C THR A 14 1.85 -25.05 -1.58
N LEU A 15 2.80 -24.11 -1.63
CA LEU A 15 4.10 -24.23 -0.95
C LEU A 15 3.91 -24.30 0.56
N GLN A 16 3.08 -23.41 1.12
CA GLN A 16 2.72 -23.40 2.54
C GLN A 16 2.06 -24.69 3.03
N ARG A 17 1.37 -25.43 2.16
CA ARG A 17 0.76 -26.72 2.49
C ARG A 17 1.82 -27.81 2.56
N ARG A 18 2.74 -27.84 1.60
CA ARG A 18 3.84 -28.82 1.55
C ARG A 18 4.80 -28.67 2.73
N ASP A 19 5.21 -27.45 3.05
CA ASP A 19 6.08 -27.18 4.21
C ASP A 19 5.41 -27.60 5.53
N MET A 20 4.07 -27.53 5.61
CA MET A 20 3.32 -28.03 6.77
C MET A 20 3.37 -29.54 6.88
N GLU A 21 3.18 -30.22 5.74
CA GLU A 21 3.15 -31.67 5.67
C GLU A 21 4.52 -32.24 6.04
N GLU A 22 5.61 -31.63 5.58
CA GLU A 22 6.98 -31.99 5.98
C GLU A 22 7.24 -31.74 7.48
N GLN A 23 6.82 -30.61 8.04
CA GLN A 23 7.02 -30.30 9.47
C GLN A 23 6.16 -31.17 10.42
N ILE A 24 4.98 -31.60 9.98
CA ILE A 24 4.14 -32.55 10.75
C ILE A 24 4.82 -33.92 10.83
N VAL A 25 5.55 -34.32 9.77
CA VAL A 25 6.32 -35.56 9.73
C VAL A 25 7.54 -35.51 10.69
N GLU A 26 8.07 -34.32 10.98
CA GLU A 26 9.23 -34.12 11.89
C GLU A 26 8.89 -34.08 13.39
N GLY A 27 7.64 -34.34 13.80
CA GLY A 27 7.28 -34.42 15.23
C GLY A 27 7.19 -33.08 15.96
N VAL A 28 7.18 -31.97 15.23
CA VAL A 28 6.98 -30.61 15.78
C VAL A 28 5.53 -30.42 16.22
N SER A 29 5.31 -29.79 17.37
CA SER A 29 3.95 -29.52 17.84
C SER A 29 3.21 -28.56 16.90
N LYS A 30 1.90 -28.77 16.72
CA LYS A 30 1.07 -27.94 15.83
C LYS A 30 1.14 -26.44 16.16
N SER A 31 1.34 -26.07 17.42
CA SER A 31 1.49 -24.67 17.83
C SER A 31 2.80 -24.06 17.33
N VAL A 32 3.90 -24.80 17.42
CA VAL A 32 5.22 -24.36 16.92
C VAL A 32 5.22 -24.22 15.41
N ALA A 33 4.69 -25.22 14.68
CA ALA A 33 4.57 -25.16 13.23
C ALA A 33 3.69 -23.97 12.76
N ARG A 34 2.59 -23.68 13.48
CA ARG A 34 1.76 -22.49 13.20
C ARG A 34 2.51 -21.17 13.46
N ARG A 35 3.37 -21.12 14.48
CA ARG A 35 4.16 -19.92 14.77
C ARG A 35 5.16 -19.64 13.65
N TRP A 36 5.96 -20.64 13.27
CA TRP A 36 6.94 -20.52 12.19
C TRP A 36 6.31 -20.11 10.87
N ARG A 37 5.16 -20.70 10.52
CA ARG A 37 4.38 -20.28 9.36
C ARG A 37 4.06 -18.79 9.40
N ARG A 38 3.56 -18.29 10.53
CA ARG A 38 3.20 -16.87 10.67
C ARG A 38 4.43 -15.97 10.53
N GLU A 39 5.55 -16.36 11.12
CA GLU A 39 6.82 -15.62 11.02
C GLU A 39 7.34 -15.59 9.58
N TRP A 40 7.27 -16.71 8.86
CA TRP A 40 7.66 -16.81 7.46
C TRP A 40 6.73 -15.99 6.55
N GLU A 41 5.41 -16.12 6.70
CA GLU A 41 4.41 -15.34 5.95
C GLU A 41 4.64 -13.82 6.08
N MET A 42 4.87 -13.34 7.30
CA MET A 42 5.15 -11.93 7.55
C MET A 42 6.47 -11.50 6.92
N SER A 43 7.50 -12.33 7.01
CA SER A 43 8.81 -12.04 6.41
C SER A 43 8.73 -11.97 4.89
N GLU A 44 8.02 -12.91 4.27
CA GLU A 44 7.85 -12.94 2.81
C GLU A 44 6.98 -11.78 2.32
N TRP A 45 5.93 -11.42 3.07
CA TRP A 45 5.12 -10.24 2.75
C TRP A 45 5.95 -8.95 2.85
N GLN A 46 6.73 -8.78 3.91
CA GLN A 46 7.63 -7.63 4.07
C GLN A 46 8.67 -7.57 2.93
N ARG A 47 9.28 -8.71 2.58
CA ARG A 47 10.26 -8.80 1.48
C ARG A 47 9.67 -8.37 0.14
N GLN A 48 8.44 -8.81 -0.16
CA GLN A 48 7.73 -8.39 -1.37
C GLN A 48 7.35 -6.91 -1.34
N TRP A 49 6.96 -6.40 -0.16
CA TRP A 49 6.62 -5.00 0.02
C TRP A 49 7.81 -4.08 -0.24
N GLU A 50 8.99 -4.44 0.26
CA GLU A 50 10.26 -3.75 0.00
C GLU A 50 10.68 -3.86 -1.47
N GLY A 51 10.62 -5.06 -2.06
CA GLY A 51 11.15 -5.34 -3.40
C GLY A 51 10.24 -5.01 -4.58
N GLY A 52 8.94 -4.78 -4.38
CA GLY A 52 7.98 -4.45 -5.44
C GLY A 52 8.18 -3.08 -6.13
N THR A 53 7.19 -2.66 -6.91
CA THR A 53 7.10 -1.30 -7.50
C THR A 53 5.69 -0.69 -7.43
N THR A 54 4.70 -1.49 -7.06
CA THR A 54 3.31 -1.04 -6.88
C THR A 54 3.15 -0.36 -5.53
N GLY A 55 2.37 0.73 -5.47
CA GLY A 55 2.08 1.43 -4.21
C GLY A 55 3.32 2.07 -3.56
N ARG A 56 4.32 2.48 -4.35
CA ARG A 56 5.58 3.01 -3.82
C ARG A 56 5.44 4.29 -3.00
N TRP A 57 4.49 5.14 -3.37
CA TRP A 57 4.20 6.33 -2.58
C TRP A 57 3.65 5.94 -1.19
N LEU A 58 2.78 4.90 -1.10
CA LEU A 58 2.31 4.33 0.16
C LEU A 58 3.44 3.69 0.95
N PHE A 59 4.40 3.01 0.30
CA PHE A 59 5.58 2.46 0.97
C PHE A 59 6.38 3.55 1.68
N GLY A 60 6.47 4.74 1.10
CA GLY A 60 7.11 5.90 1.73
C GLY A 60 6.42 6.37 3.01
N LEU A 61 5.12 6.08 3.17
CA LEU A 61 4.38 6.32 4.41
C LEU A 61 4.48 5.11 5.34
N TRP A 62 4.07 3.93 4.87
CA TRP A 62 4.05 2.66 5.58
C TRP A 62 5.04 1.66 4.99
N ASN A 63 6.26 1.66 5.52
CA ASN A 63 7.33 0.74 5.11
C ASN A 63 7.23 -0.65 5.77
N ARG A 64 6.44 -0.80 6.85
CA ARG A 64 6.22 -2.07 7.56
C ARG A 64 4.83 -2.62 7.30
N VAL A 65 4.77 -3.92 7.00
CA VAL A 65 3.50 -4.65 6.91
C VAL A 65 3.11 -5.22 8.27
N ASN A 66 1.81 -5.26 8.55
CA ASN A 66 1.28 -5.86 9.77
C ASN A 66 -0.08 -6.54 9.48
N LYS A 67 -0.55 -7.37 10.42
CA LYS A 67 -1.84 -8.08 10.30
C LYS A 67 -3.02 -7.28 10.89
N GLU A 68 -2.78 -6.11 11.44
CA GLU A 68 -3.78 -5.32 12.15
C GLU A 68 -4.82 -4.73 11.19
N GLY A 69 -4.51 -4.75 9.89
CA GLY A 69 -5.40 -4.23 8.86
C GLY A 69 -5.56 -2.72 9.01
N VAL A 70 -6.30 -2.13 8.08
CA VAL A 70 -6.69 -0.72 8.15
C VAL A 70 -8.19 -0.69 7.90
N ASP A 71 -8.93 -0.05 8.81
CA ASP A 71 -10.32 0.30 8.55
C ASP A 71 -10.32 1.44 7.51
N ALA A 72 -10.35 1.06 6.24
CA ALA A 72 -10.16 1.97 5.14
C ALA A 72 -11.49 2.58 4.73
N SER A 73 -11.65 3.89 4.96
CA SER A 73 -12.74 4.64 4.35
C SER A 73 -12.63 4.65 2.82
N PHE A 74 -13.71 5.05 2.15
CA PHE A 74 -13.72 5.20 0.69
C PHE A 74 -12.62 6.18 0.23
N GLU A 75 -12.50 7.31 0.90
CA GLU A 75 -11.51 8.36 0.61
C GLU A 75 -10.08 7.85 0.86
N LEU A 76 -9.87 7.16 1.99
CA LEU A 76 -8.56 6.59 2.30
C LEU A 76 -8.17 5.54 1.26
N THR A 77 -9.13 4.73 0.78
CA THR A 77 -8.89 3.76 -0.29
C THR A 77 -8.51 4.45 -1.60
N GLN A 78 -9.16 5.56 -1.96
CA GLN A 78 -8.84 6.33 -3.17
C GLN A 78 -7.46 6.97 -3.08
N VAL A 79 -7.10 7.54 -1.92
CA VAL A 79 -5.77 8.04 -1.63
C VAL A 79 -4.76 6.89 -1.75
N ALA A 80 -4.94 5.82 -0.98
CA ALA A 80 -4.08 4.63 -0.94
C ALA A 80 -3.73 4.08 -2.34
N THR A 81 -4.75 3.88 -3.16
CA THR A 81 -4.61 3.28 -4.49
C THR A 81 -4.24 4.28 -5.57
N GLY A 82 -4.41 5.57 -5.32
CA GLY A 82 -4.35 6.61 -6.34
C GLY A 82 -5.44 6.53 -7.40
N HIS A 83 -6.56 5.86 -7.09
CA HIS A 83 -7.70 5.65 -7.98
C HIS A 83 -8.84 6.68 -7.76
N GLY A 84 -8.52 7.82 -7.16
CA GLY A 84 -9.46 8.92 -6.95
C GLY A 84 -9.56 9.89 -8.13
N ASP A 85 -10.23 11.01 -7.87
CA ASP A 85 -10.32 12.16 -8.79
C ASP A 85 -8.99 12.94 -8.82
N PHE A 86 -7.93 12.27 -9.25
CA PHE A 86 -6.60 12.84 -9.45
C PHE A 86 -6.39 12.99 -10.95
N ARG A 87 -6.09 14.20 -11.44
CA ARG A 87 -5.96 14.43 -12.89
C ARG A 87 -4.94 13.51 -13.57
N ALA A 88 -3.84 13.17 -12.90
CA ALA A 88 -2.86 12.22 -13.44
C ALA A 88 -3.45 10.80 -13.63
N TYR A 89 -4.27 10.35 -12.67
CA TYR A 89 -4.98 9.07 -12.78
C TYR A 89 -6.03 9.11 -13.89
N LEU A 90 -6.90 10.14 -13.90
CA LEU A 90 -7.93 10.29 -14.92
C LEU A 90 -7.34 10.40 -16.33
N ARG A 91 -6.22 11.10 -16.50
CA ARG A 91 -5.52 11.21 -17.78
C ARG A 91 -4.99 9.86 -18.26
N ARG A 92 -4.40 9.06 -17.36
CA ARG A 92 -3.89 7.71 -17.66
C ARG A 92 -4.99 6.79 -18.18
N PHE A 93 -6.20 6.88 -17.64
CA PHE A 93 -7.34 6.06 -18.04
C PHE A 93 -8.27 6.72 -19.06
N ARG A 94 -7.91 7.92 -19.56
CA ARG A 94 -8.71 8.70 -20.54
C ARG A 94 -10.13 9.02 -20.04
N LEU A 95 -10.26 9.27 -18.74
CA LEU A 95 -11.52 9.59 -18.07
C LEU A 95 -11.74 11.10 -17.87
N GLY A 96 -10.66 11.91 -17.89
CA GLY A 96 -10.68 13.33 -17.49
C GLY A 96 -10.95 14.36 -18.60
N GLY A 97 -11.51 13.94 -19.74
CA GLY A 97 -11.71 14.83 -20.89
C GLY A 97 -10.39 15.33 -21.50
N ASP A 98 -10.40 16.54 -22.06
CA ASP A 98 -9.24 17.26 -22.61
C ASP A 98 -8.41 17.98 -21.53
N GLY A 99 -8.84 17.93 -20.28
CA GLY A 99 -8.10 18.40 -19.13
C GLY A 99 -6.75 17.68 -19.00
N GLY A 100 -5.66 18.44 -19.01
CA GLY A 100 -4.32 17.91 -18.77
C GLY A 100 -4.16 17.30 -17.37
N GLU A 101 -3.04 16.64 -17.12
CA GLU A 101 -2.72 16.01 -15.83
C GLU A 101 -2.24 16.98 -14.74
N ARG A 102 -2.01 18.25 -15.08
CA ARG A 102 -1.39 19.25 -14.20
C ARG A 102 -2.33 19.59 -13.04
N CYS A 103 -1.76 19.69 -11.84
CA CYS A 103 -2.48 20.19 -10.68
C CYS A 103 -2.81 21.68 -10.81
N GLU A 104 -3.89 22.11 -10.19
CA GLU A 104 -4.31 23.52 -10.10
C GLU A 104 -3.27 24.44 -9.45
N CYS A 105 -2.34 23.88 -8.66
CA CYS A 105 -1.20 24.64 -8.15
C CYS A 105 -0.17 25.02 -9.22
N GLY A 106 -0.25 24.43 -10.42
CA GLY A 106 0.63 24.68 -11.55
C GLY A 106 1.98 23.95 -11.52
N ALA A 107 2.41 23.40 -10.39
CA ALA A 107 3.78 22.88 -10.22
C ALA A 107 4.06 21.58 -10.99
N GLU A 108 3.28 20.52 -10.73
CA GLU A 108 3.50 19.18 -11.27
C GLU A 108 2.15 18.51 -11.62
N ALA A 109 2.21 17.28 -12.14
CA ALA A 109 1.03 16.46 -12.35
C ALA A 109 0.30 16.21 -11.02
N GLU A 110 -1.03 16.20 -11.05
CA GLU A 110 -1.85 15.95 -9.87
C GLU A 110 -1.88 14.45 -9.54
N THR A 111 -0.81 13.99 -8.91
CA THR A 111 -0.71 12.67 -8.29
C THR A 111 -1.13 12.76 -6.82
N VAL A 112 -1.47 11.61 -6.22
CA VAL A 112 -1.74 11.55 -4.76
C VAL A 112 -0.56 12.08 -3.97
N GLU A 113 0.65 11.62 -4.31
CA GLU A 113 1.88 12.03 -3.63
C GLU A 113 2.06 13.55 -3.67
N HIS A 114 1.83 14.18 -4.83
CA HIS A 114 1.84 15.63 -4.93
C HIS A 114 0.80 16.27 -4.01
N VAL A 115 -0.47 15.87 -4.13
CA VAL A 115 -1.59 16.44 -3.36
C VAL A 115 -1.35 16.35 -1.85
N VAL A 116 -0.92 15.17 -1.40
CA VAL A 116 -0.82 14.76 0.00
C VAL A 116 0.46 15.26 0.66
N LEU A 117 1.57 15.39 -0.09
CA LEU A 117 2.89 15.72 0.50
C LEU A 117 3.45 17.09 0.09
N ARG A 118 3.16 17.57 -1.13
CA ARG A 118 3.92 18.69 -1.73
C ARG A 118 3.06 19.89 -2.14
N CYS A 119 1.77 19.69 -2.38
CA CYS A 119 0.94 20.70 -3.02
C CYS A 119 0.73 21.92 -2.13
N LEU A 120 1.13 23.10 -2.61
CA LEU A 120 1.10 24.35 -1.84
C LEU A 120 -0.23 25.10 -1.89
N LEU A 121 -1.29 24.50 -2.44
CA LEU A 121 -2.63 25.11 -2.39
C LEU A 121 -3.04 25.31 -0.92
N PRO A 122 -3.58 26.48 -0.54
CA PRO A 122 -3.83 26.82 0.87
C PRO A 122 -4.63 25.76 1.64
N GLY A 123 -5.63 25.15 1.01
CA GLY A 123 -6.43 24.09 1.65
C GLY A 123 -5.62 22.82 1.95
N ARG A 124 -4.74 22.42 1.03
CA ARG A 124 -3.90 21.21 1.18
C ARG A 124 -2.76 21.45 2.16
N THR A 125 -2.20 22.67 2.19
CA THR A 125 -1.22 23.07 3.20
C THR A 125 -1.82 23.01 4.60
N ARG A 126 -2.99 23.62 4.82
CA ARG A 126 -3.68 23.54 6.12
C ARG A 126 -3.99 22.11 6.54
N ALA A 127 -4.46 21.28 5.62
CA ALA A 127 -4.72 19.87 5.91
C ALA A 127 -3.45 19.13 6.40
N ARG A 128 -2.28 19.42 5.81
CA ARG A 128 -1.01 18.85 6.29
C ARG A 128 -0.60 19.38 7.66
N GLU A 129 -0.81 20.66 7.93
CA GLU A 129 -0.57 21.26 9.26
C GLU A 129 -1.49 20.64 10.33
N ASP A 130 -2.74 20.37 9.99
CA ASP A 130 -3.66 19.65 10.87
C ASP A 130 -3.21 18.21 11.13
N LEU A 131 -2.73 17.50 10.10
CA LEU A 131 -2.15 16.16 10.25
C LEU A 131 -0.89 16.18 11.12
N GLU A 132 0.01 17.15 10.92
CA GLU A 132 1.19 17.37 11.76
C GLU A 132 0.78 17.55 13.23
N ARG A 133 -0.25 18.37 13.49
CA ARG A 133 -0.74 18.62 14.85
C ARG A 133 -1.30 17.37 15.53
N VAL A 134 -1.95 16.49 14.78
CA VAL A 134 -2.52 15.24 15.31
C VAL A 134 -1.47 14.15 15.48
N LEU A 135 -0.57 14.01 14.51
CA LEU A 135 0.42 12.93 14.46
C LEU A 135 1.75 13.29 15.12
N GLY A 136 1.98 14.55 15.42
CA GLY A 136 3.25 15.08 15.95
C GLY A 136 4.35 15.23 14.90
N HIS A 137 4.32 14.41 13.83
CA HIS A 137 5.10 14.63 12.62
C HIS A 137 4.34 14.16 11.37
N TYR A 138 4.46 14.94 10.30
CA TYR A 138 3.87 14.68 9.00
C TYR A 138 4.84 15.14 7.87
N PRO A 139 5.13 14.27 6.88
CA PRO A 139 4.63 12.91 6.73
C PRO A 139 5.07 11.99 7.87
N PRO A 140 4.28 10.94 8.18
CA PRO A 140 4.65 9.97 9.18
C PRO A 140 6.02 9.35 8.86
N ARG A 141 6.99 9.49 9.77
CA ARG A 141 8.17 8.65 9.88
C ARG A 141 7.73 7.32 10.49
N LEU A 142 7.69 6.26 9.68
CA LEU A 142 7.48 4.88 10.16
C LEU A 142 8.77 4.09 10.25
#